data_AF-A0AB36IH39-F1
#
_entry.id   AF-A0AB36IH39-F1
#
_cell.length_a   1.000
_cell.length_b   1.000
_cell.length_c   1.000
_cell.angle_alpha   90.00
_cell.angle_beta   90.00
_cell.angle_gamma   90.00
#
_symmetry.space_group_name_H-M   'P 1'
#
loop_
_entity.id
_entity.type
_entity.pdbx_description
1 polymer ?
#
loop_
_entity_poly.entity_id
_entity_poly.type
_entity_poly.pdbx_seq_one_letter_code
_entity_poly.pdbx_strand_id
1 'polypeptide(L)'
;MTVVSHALGFKRFRQESLKISLLRSDNFPVVLAMVAQYYPQGAIAKPVSDLYQLLSDDFRALREEGFELPKSPSDYVSNWVKSRWFVRRPGSSQTGETVEPSEELLAVLDSVQRWDNPHRSISASRIESLTQALQTLALESDPSTAKRLAELQRERERIERQIEAVHAGEFEVLTTVQIGD
;
A
#
# COMPACT_ATOMS: atom_id res chain seq x y z
N MET A 1 5.85 -1.65 -39.27
CA MET A 1 4.51 -1.96 -38.71
C MET A 1 3.77 -0.65 -38.48
N THR A 2 2.50 -0.53 -38.86
CA THR A 2 1.77 0.76 -38.94
C THR A 2 0.98 1.05 -37.65
N VAL A 3 0.68 2.33 -37.39
CA VAL A 3 -0.17 2.77 -36.26
C VAL A 3 -1.53 2.06 -36.25
N VAL A 4 -2.09 1.78 -37.44
CA VAL A 4 -3.38 1.08 -37.59
C VAL A 4 -3.33 -0.34 -37.02
N SER A 5 -2.25 -1.09 -37.26
CA SER A 5 -2.08 -2.45 -36.72
C SER A 5 -2.04 -2.44 -35.19
N HIS A 6 -1.31 -1.50 -34.59
CA HIS A 6 -1.27 -1.34 -33.13
C HIS A 6 -2.64 -0.98 -32.56
N ALA A 7 -3.35 -0.03 -33.18
CA ALA A 7 -4.68 0.38 -32.74
C ALA A 7 -5.70 -0.77 -32.78
N LEU A 8 -5.68 -1.61 -33.83
CA LEU A 8 -6.51 -2.80 -33.91
C LEU A 8 -6.14 -3.83 -32.84
N GLY A 9 -4.84 -4.02 -32.58
CA GLY A 9 -4.35 -4.87 -31.50
C GLY A 9 -4.87 -4.43 -30.13
N PHE A 10 -4.80 -3.13 -29.81
CA PHE A 10 -5.32 -2.61 -28.55
C PHE A 10 -6.85 -2.62 -28.47
N LYS A 11 -7.55 -2.42 -29.59
CA LYS A 11 -9.02 -2.58 -29.63
C LYS A 11 -9.42 -4.01 -29.27
N ARG A 12 -8.74 -5.01 -29.85
CA ARG A 12 -8.97 -6.42 -29.54
C ARG A 12 -8.62 -6.74 -28.09
N PHE A 13 -7.46 -6.28 -27.62
CA PHE A 13 -7.07 -6.44 -26.22
C PHE A 13 -8.13 -5.87 -25.27
N ARG A 14 -8.65 -4.66 -25.54
CA ARG A 14 -9.71 -4.06 -24.73
C ARG A 14 -10.99 -4.91 -24.68
N GLN A 15 -11.33 -5.60 -25.77
CA GLN A 15 -12.53 -6.44 -25.86
C GLN A 15 -12.36 -7.79 -25.15
N GLU A 16 -11.16 -8.37 -25.20
CA GLU A 16 -10.89 -9.73 -24.70
C GLU A 16 -10.26 -9.74 -23.29
N SER A 17 -9.69 -8.62 -22.85
CA SER A 17 -8.92 -8.54 -21.60
C SER A 17 -9.78 -8.55 -20.36
N LEU A 18 -9.57 -9.59 -19.55
CA LEU A 18 -10.10 -9.71 -18.20
C LEU A 18 -9.71 -8.49 -17.34
N LYS A 19 -8.46 -8.03 -17.44
CA LYS A 19 -7.95 -6.91 -16.64
C LYS A 19 -8.74 -5.64 -16.87
N ILE A 20 -9.06 -5.33 -18.13
CA ILE A 20 -9.89 -4.16 -18.46
C ILE A 20 -11.34 -4.36 -18.03
N SER A 21 -11.89 -5.56 -18.18
CA SER A 21 -13.24 -5.87 -17.67
C SER A 21 -13.34 -5.68 -16.15
N LEU A 22 -12.34 -6.17 -15.41
CA LEU A 22 -12.22 -6.03 -13.97
C LEU A 22 -12.12 -4.56 -13.54
N LEU A 23 -11.19 -3.79 -14.12
CA LEU A 23 -11.00 -2.36 -13.80
C LEU A 23 -12.22 -1.49 -14.11
N ARG A 24 -13.13 -1.95 -14.98
CA ARG A 24 -14.36 -1.24 -15.33
C ARG A 24 -15.56 -1.65 -14.49
N SER A 25 -15.43 -2.66 -13.64
CA SER A 25 -16.55 -3.14 -12.85
C SER A 25 -16.77 -2.31 -11.60
N ASP A 26 -18.02 -2.01 -11.28
CA ASP A 26 -18.37 -1.24 -10.08
C ASP A 26 -17.98 -1.95 -8.77
N ASN A 27 -17.91 -3.30 -8.79
CA ASN A 27 -17.50 -4.09 -7.63
C ASN A 27 -15.98 -4.29 -7.53
N PHE A 28 -15.20 -3.71 -8.45
CA PHE A 28 -13.74 -3.77 -8.46
C PHE A 28 -13.08 -3.49 -7.10
N PRO A 29 -13.39 -2.37 -6.38
CA PRO A 29 -12.76 -2.08 -5.10
C PRO A 29 -13.05 -3.17 -4.06
N VAL A 30 -14.26 -3.73 -4.09
CA VAL A 30 -14.64 -4.84 -3.19
C VAL A 30 -13.86 -6.09 -3.54
N VAL A 31 -13.78 -6.47 -4.81
CA VAL A 31 -12.99 -7.65 -5.24
C VAL A 31 -11.53 -7.52 -4.80
N LEU A 32 -10.90 -6.36 -5.02
CA LEU A 32 -9.51 -6.15 -4.64
C LEU A 32 -9.31 -6.18 -3.12
N ALA A 33 -10.19 -5.55 -2.35
CA ALA A 33 -10.12 -5.58 -0.89
C ALA A 33 -10.18 -7.03 -0.37
N MET A 34 -11.11 -7.83 -0.90
CA MET A 34 -11.25 -9.23 -0.51
C MET A 34 -10.03 -10.07 -0.88
N VAL A 35 -9.47 -9.86 -2.08
CA VAL A 35 -8.25 -10.59 -2.50
C VAL A 35 -7.06 -10.18 -1.64
N ALA A 36 -6.88 -8.89 -1.36
CA ALA A 36 -5.80 -8.41 -0.51
C ALA A 36 -5.89 -8.97 0.92
N GLN A 37 -7.10 -9.06 1.47
CA GLN A 37 -7.34 -9.55 2.82
C GLN A 37 -7.18 -11.07 2.93
N TYR A 38 -7.80 -11.82 2.01
CA TYR A 38 -7.92 -13.27 2.14
C TYR A 38 -6.87 -14.07 1.38
N TYR A 39 -6.21 -13.47 0.40
CA TYR A 39 -5.20 -14.11 -0.44
C TYR A 39 -3.84 -13.37 -0.41
N PRO A 40 -3.28 -13.06 0.78
CA PRO A 40 -2.04 -12.28 0.89
C PRO A 40 -0.82 -13.00 0.33
N GLN A 41 -0.88 -14.33 0.21
CA GLN A 41 0.17 -15.17 -0.39
C GLN A 41 -0.12 -15.56 -1.84
N GLY A 42 -1.11 -14.95 -2.49
CA GLY A 42 -1.51 -15.24 -3.87
C GLY A 42 -2.58 -16.33 -4.00
N ALA A 43 -2.54 -17.10 -5.09
CA ALA A 43 -3.60 -18.03 -5.52
C ALA A 43 -3.66 -19.33 -4.68
N ILE A 44 -3.78 -19.21 -3.36
CA ILE A 44 -4.03 -20.36 -2.48
C ILE A 44 -5.52 -20.66 -2.47
N ALA A 45 -5.91 -21.81 -3.00
CA ALA A 45 -7.30 -22.28 -2.99
C ALA A 45 -7.90 -22.33 -1.58
N LYS A 46 -9.14 -21.84 -1.45
CA LYS A 46 -9.93 -21.87 -0.21
C LYS A 46 -11.27 -22.56 -0.42
N PRO A 47 -11.82 -23.25 0.60
CA PRO A 47 -13.20 -23.73 0.55
C PRO A 47 -14.16 -22.59 0.23
N VAL A 48 -15.07 -22.84 -0.71
CA VAL A 48 -16.06 -21.86 -1.15
C VAL A 48 -17.01 -21.47 0.00
N SER A 49 -17.34 -22.44 0.87
CA SER A 49 -18.16 -22.21 2.06
C SER A 49 -17.55 -21.16 2.99
N ASP A 50 -16.25 -21.26 3.25
CA ASP A 50 -15.54 -20.38 4.16
C ASP A 50 -15.50 -18.96 3.59
N LEU A 51 -15.27 -18.85 2.27
CA LEU A 51 -15.30 -17.56 1.59
C LEU A 51 -16.69 -16.90 1.68
N TYR A 52 -17.78 -17.67 1.54
CA TYR A 52 -19.14 -17.11 1.67
C TYR A 52 -19.39 -16.55 3.06
N GLN A 53 -18.90 -17.22 4.11
CA GLN A 53 -19.07 -16.76 5.48
C GLN A 53 -18.30 -15.46 5.73
N LEU A 54 -17.02 -15.42 5.33
CA LEU A 54 -16.18 -14.22 5.43
C LEU A 54 -16.80 -13.02 4.71
N LEU A 55 -17.22 -13.22 3.46
CA LEU A 55 -17.85 -12.17 2.65
C LEU A 55 -19.19 -11.69 3.21
N SER A 56 -19.94 -12.55 3.92
CA SER A 56 -21.22 -12.15 4.51
C SER A 56 -21.05 -11.06 5.58
N ASP A 57 -20.02 -11.18 6.39
CA ASP A 57 -19.71 -10.19 7.44
C ASP A 57 -19.11 -8.92 6.83
N ASP A 58 -18.17 -9.05 5.89
CA ASP A 58 -17.58 -7.88 5.23
C ASP A 58 -18.60 -7.10 4.38
N PHE A 59 -19.51 -7.78 3.69
CA PHE A 59 -20.54 -7.11 2.89
C PHE A 59 -21.52 -6.34 3.76
N ARG A 60 -21.71 -6.72 5.03
CA ARG A 60 -22.50 -5.93 5.97
C ARG A 60 -21.79 -4.61 6.29
N ALA A 61 -20.53 -4.68 6.69
CA ALA A 61 -19.72 -3.51 6.98
C ALA A 61 -19.58 -2.58 5.74
N LEU A 62 -19.32 -3.14 4.57
CA LEU A 62 -19.21 -2.35 3.33
C LEU A 62 -20.53 -1.65 2.96
N ARG A 63 -21.69 -2.27 3.22
CA ARG A 63 -22.98 -1.61 2.98
C ARG A 63 -23.21 -0.44 3.94
N GLU A 64 -22.73 -0.54 5.19
CA GLU A 64 -22.79 0.57 6.15
C GLU A 64 -21.95 1.77 5.69
N GLU A 65 -20.84 1.52 5.01
CA GLU A 65 -19.99 2.53 4.36
C GLU A 65 -20.53 3.01 2.99
N GLY A 66 -21.72 2.57 2.59
CA GLY A 66 -22.41 3.05 1.37
C GLY A 66 -22.09 2.29 0.08
N PHE A 67 -21.41 1.13 0.14
CA PHE A 67 -21.22 0.29 -1.05
C PHE A 67 -22.52 -0.39 -1.47
N GLU A 68 -22.87 -0.29 -2.76
CA GLU A 68 -24.04 -0.97 -3.33
C GLU A 68 -23.76 -2.45 -3.59
N LEU A 69 -24.11 -3.29 -2.59
CA LEU A 69 -23.94 -4.75 -2.64
C LEU A 69 -25.28 -5.50 -2.52
N PRO A 70 -26.18 -5.42 -3.53
CA PRO A 70 -27.56 -5.93 -3.41
C PRO A 70 -27.67 -7.47 -3.47
N LYS A 71 -26.66 -8.17 -3.97
CA LYS A 71 -26.69 -9.64 -4.14
C LYS A 71 -26.06 -10.36 -2.94
N SER A 72 -26.32 -11.66 -2.85
CA SER A 72 -25.70 -12.51 -1.83
C SER A 72 -24.20 -12.74 -2.11
N PRO A 73 -23.38 -13.06 -1.08
CA PRO A 73 -21.98 -13.44 -1.28
C PRO A 73 -21.77 -14.56 -2.32
N SER A 74 -22.64 -15.58 -2.32
CA SER A 74 -22.56 -16.69 -3.27
C SER A 74 -22.84 -16.25 -4.71
N ASP A 75 -23.76 -15.32 -4.92
CA ASP A 75 -24.01 -14.72 -6.25
C ASP A 75 -22.81 -13.91 -6.73
N TYR A 76 -22.18 -13.13 -5.86
CA TYR A 76 -20.97 -12.37 -6.20
C TYR A 76 -19.83 -13.29 -6.59
N VAL A 77 -19.50 -14.28 -5.77
CA VAL A 77 -18.44 -15.26 -6.08
C VAL A 77 -18.76 -16.01 -7.37
N SER A 78 -20.01 -16.43 -7.58
CA SER A 78 -20.43 -17.07 -8.84
C SER A 78 -20.22 -16.15 -10.05
N ASN A 79 -20.52 -14.86 -9.92
CA ASN A 79 -20.28 -13.88 -10.97
C ASN A 79 -18.79 -13.63 -11.20
N TRP A 80 -17.96 -13.63 -10.15
CA TRP A 80 -16.51 -13.48 -10.27
C TRP A 80 -15.88 -14.69 -10.97
N VAL A 81 -16.38 -15.90 -10.70
CA VAL A 81 -15.98 -17.12 -11.42
C VAL A 81 -16.42 -17.06 -12.89
N LYS A 82 -17.66 -16.66 -13.17
CA LYS A 82 -18.15 -16.46 -14.56
C LYS A 82 -17.32 -15.42 -15.32
N SER A 83 -16.85 -14.39 -14.62
CA SER A 83 -15.99 -13.34 -15.18
C SER A 83 -14.52 -13.77 -15.31
N ARG A 84 -14.20 -15.01 -14.91
CA ARG A 84 -12.85 -15.61 -14.87
C ARG A 84 -11.87 -14.94 -13.90
N TRP A 85 -12.37 -14.07 -13.02
CA TRP A 85 -11.55 -13.42 -11.98
C TRP A 85 -11.13 -14.40 -10.90
N PHE A 86 -11.96 -15.41 -10.67
CA PHE A 86 -11.67 -16.53 -9.80
C PHE A 86 -11.80 -17.84 -10.58
N VAL A 87 -11.03 -18.83 -10.18
CA VAL A 87 -11.09 -20.19 -10.71
C VAL A 87 -11.70 -21.08 -9.64
N ARG A 88 -12.76 -21.80 -10.00
CA ARG A 88 -13.36 -22.82 -9.13
C ARG A 88 -12.70 -24.17 -9.42
N ARG A 89 -12.26 -24.87 -8.39
CA ARG A 89 -11.68 -26.21 -8.49
C ARG A 89 -12.46 -27.21 -7.65
N PRO A 90 -12.64 -28.45 -8.13
CA PRO A 90 -13.13 -29.53 -7.27
C PRO A 90 -12.12 -29.75 -6.14
N GLY A 91 -12.61 -29.94 -4.91
CA GLY A 91 -11.76 -30.32 -3.79
C GLY A 91 -12.09 -31.71 -3.26
N SER A 92 -11.63 -32.02 -2.05
CA SER A 92 -11.85 -33.32 -1.40
C SER A 92 -13.19 -33.37 -0.66
N SER A 93 -13.55 -34.54 -0.14
CA SER A 93 -14.70 -34.69 0.75
C SER A 93 -14.61 -33.85 2.03
N GLN A 94 -13.40 -33.46 2.45
CA GLN A 94 -13.18 -32.60 3.61
C GLN A 94 -13.21 -31.11 3.27
N THR A 95 -12.65 -30.71 2.11
CA THR A 95 -12.55 -29.28 1.76
C THR A 95 -13.72 -28.77 0.93
N GLY A 96 -14.51 -29.67 0.34
CA GLY A 96 -15.55 -29.29 -0.62
C GLY A 96 -14.97 -28.60 -1.86
N GLU A 97 -15.82 -27.93 -2.64
CA GLU A 97 -15.35 -27.10 -3.76
C GLU A 97 -14.49 -25.95 -3.25
N THR A 98 -13.43 -25.64 -3.99
CA THR A 98 -12.50 -24.56 -3.65
C THR A 98 -12.48 -23.47 -4.72
N VAL A 99 -12.01 -22.31 -4.33
CA VAL A 99 -11.92 -21.12 -5.17
C VAL A 99 -10.61 -20.40 -4.89
N GLU A 100 -9.99 -19.88 -5.95
CA GLU A 100 -8.75 -19.09 -5.90
C GLU A 100 -8.82 -17.94 -6.91
N PRO A 101 -8.17 -16.79 -6.62
CA PRO A 101 -8.06 -15.70 -7.59
C PRO A 101 -7.25 -16.14 -8.81
N SER A 102 -7.60 -15.65 -9.99
CA SER A 102 -6.79 -15.86 -11.19
C SER A 102 -5.47 -15.08 -11.12
N GLU A 103 -4.47 -15.54 -11.88
CA GLU A 103 -3.19 -14.83 -11.99
C GLU A 103 -3.38 -13.40 -12.50
N GLU A 104 -4.33 -13.18 -13.42
CA GLU A 104 -4.62 -11.84 -13.92
C GLU A 104 -5.22 -10.92 -12.86
N LEU A 105 -6.08 -11.45 -11.98
CA LEU A 105 -6.64 -10.69 -10.86
C LEU A 105 -5.54 -10.29 -9.87
N LEU A 106 -4.65 -11.22 -9.53
CA LEU A 106 -3.49 -10.94 -8.66
C LEU A 106 -2.54 -9.90 -9.28
N ALA A 107 -2.28 -10.00 -10.59
CA ALA A 107 -1.46 -9.02 -11.29
C ALA A 107 -2.09 -7.62 -11.33
N VAL A 108 -3.43 -7.53 -11.38
CA VAL A 108 -4.15 -6.26 -11.28
C VAL A 108 -4.05 -5.70 -9.86
N LEU A 109 -4.25 -6.51 -8.81
CA LEU A 109 -4.09 -6.09 -7.42
C LEU A 109 -2.70 -5.48 -7.18
N ASP A 110 -1.66 -6.22 -7.56
CA ASP A 110 -0.25 -5.79 -7.44
C ASP A 110 0.03 -4.51 -8.24
N SER A 111 -0.56 -4.36 -9.44
CA SER A 111 -0.43 -3.12 -10.22
C SER A 111 -1.11 -1.93 -9.56
N VAL A 112 -2.31 -2.13 -8.99
CA VAL A 112 -3.07 -1.08 -8.30
C VAL A 112 -2.35 -0.66 -7.02
N GLN A 113 -1.82 -1.62 -6.24
CA GLN A 113 -1.01 -1.33 -5.06
C GLN A 113 0.27 -0.54 -5.42
N ARG A 114 0.89 -0.83 -6.56
CA ARG A 114 2.01 -0.03 -7.07
C ARG A 114 1.60 1.38 -7.50
N TRP A 115 0.42 1.55 -8.11
CA TRP A 115 -0.05 2.87 -8.53
C TRP A 115 -0.48 3.74 -7.34
N ASP A 116 -1.13 3.12 -6.36
CA ASP A 116 -1.56 3.77 -5.11
C ASP A 116 -0.38 4.09 -4.20
N ASN A 117 0.66 3.25 -4.21
CA ASN A 117 1.89 3.43 -3.45
C ASN A 117 3.14 3.24 -4.34
N PRO A 118 3.51 4.24 -5.17
CA PRO A 118 4.63 4.14 -6.13
C PRO A 118 6.00 3.91 -5.47
N HIS A 119 6.10 4.04 -4.14
CA HIS A 119 7.33 3.76 -3.38
C HIS A 119 7.49 2.32 -2.89
N ARG A 120 6.54 1.42 -3.19
CA ARG A 120 6.58 0.01 -2.77
C ARG A 120 7.01 -0.97 -3.89
N SER A 121 7.55 -0.48 -4.99
CA SER A 121 8.50 -1.28 -5.79
C SER A 121 9.85 -1.19 -5.10
N ILE A 122 10.19 -2.18 -4.27
CA ILE A 122 11.55 -2.36 -3.80
C ILE A 122 12.36 -2.81 -5.03
N SER A 123 12.87 -1.84 -5.81
CA SER A 123 13.94 -2.16 -6.73
C SER A 123 15.14 -2.60 -5.90
N ALA A 124 15.82 -3.66 -6.32
CA ALA A 124 17.06 -4.11 -5.70
C ALA A 124 18.04 -2.94 -5.47
N SER A 125 18.01 -1.93 -6.35
CA SER A 125 18.81 -0.70 -6.21
C SER A 125 18.56 0.10 -4.92
N ARG A 126 17.36 0.05 -4.33
CA ARG A 126 17.07 0.77 -3.07
C ARG A 126 17.47 -0.03 -1.84
N ILE A 127 17.37 -1.37 -1.87
CA ILE A 127 18.01 -2.22 -0.85
C ILE A 127 19.51 -2.04 -0.94
N GLU A 128 20.10 -2.09 -2.12
CA GLU A 128 21.53 -1.92 -2.31
C GLU A 128 22.00 -0.53 -1.85
N SER A 129 21.23 0.53 -2.13
CA SER A 129 21.49 1.87 -1.60
C SER A 129 21.31 1.99 -0.08
N LEU A 130 20.31 1.31 0.51
CA LEU A 130 20.09 1.29 1.96
C LEU A 130 21.12 0.43 2.69
N THR A 131 21.53 -0.70 2.11
CA THR A 131 22.58 -1.57 2.63
C THR A 131 23.93 -0.91 2.50
N GLN A 132 24.21 -0.18 1.40
CA GLN A 132 25.38 0.68 1.29
C GLN A 132 25.32 1.82 2.29
N ALA A 133 24.19 2.52 2.44
CA ALA A 133 24.05 3.58 3.44
C ALA A 133 24.21 3.06 4.88
N LEU A 134 23.70 1.86 5.20
CA LEU A 134 23.83 1.22 6.50
C LEU A 134 25.23 0.64 6.74
N GLN A 135 25.91 0.12 5.70
CA GLN A 135 27.30 -0.31 5.77
C GLN A 135 28.24 0.89 5.92
N THR A 136 27.97 1.99 5.23
CA THR A 136 28.66 3.28 5.40
C THR A 136 28.44 3.81 6.83
N LEU A 137 27.21 3.79 7.35
CA LEU A 137 26.91 4.18 8.74
C LEU A 137 27.55 3.26 9.80
N ALA A 138 27.64 1.95 9.52
CA ALA A 138 28.28 0.96 10.41
C ALA A 138 29.81 1.01 10.36
N LEU A 139 30.39 1.46 9.25
CA LEU A 139 31.84 1.71 9.10
C LEU A 139 32.24 3.08 9.67
N GLU A 140 31.34 4.07 9.66
CA GLU A 140 31.56 5.42 10.19
C GLU A 140 31.36 5.56 11.71
N SER A 141 30.95 4.48 12.40
CA SER A 141 30.77 4.45 13.87
C SER A 141 32.07 4.17 14.66
N ASP A 142 33.20 4.63 14.14
CA ASP A 142 34.48 4.81 14.87
C ASP A 142 34.32 6.00 15.86
N PRO A 143 35.08 6.09 16.99
CA PRO A 143 34.88 6.89 18.22
C PRO A 143 34.53 8.38 18.10
N SER A 144 34.55 8.94 16.90
CA SER A 144 34.10 10.28 16.56
C SER A 144 32.61 10.52 16.86
N THR A 145 31.75 9.51 16.74
CA THR A 145 30.30 9.65 16.98
C THR A 145 29.96 9.89 18.45
N ALA A 146 30.61 9.16 19.37
CA ALA A 146 30.44 9.38 20.81
C ALA A 146 30.94 10.78 21.22
N LYS A 147 32.05 11.24 20.62
CA LYS A 147 32.60 12.57 20.86
C LYS A 147 31.72 13.69 20.29
N ARG A 148 31.19 13.51 19.07
CA ARG A 148 30.27 14.45 18.40
C ARG A 148 28.95 14.56 19.16
N LEU A 149 28.43 13.44 19.67
CA LEU A 149 27.24 13.42 20.50
C LEU A 149 27.46 14.16 21.83
N ALA A 150 28.61 13.96 22.48
CA ALA A 150 28.97 14.67 23.72
C ALA A 150 29.20 16.18 23.51
N GLU A 151 29.68 16.60 22.35
CA GLU A 151 29.75 18.02 21.98
C GLU A 151 28.36 18.62 21.75
N LEU A 152 27.46 17.92 21.05
CA LEU A 152 26.08 18.36 20.85
C LEU A 152 25.28 18.44 22.16
N GLN A 153 25.52 17.53 23.10
CA GLN A 153 24.91 17.57 24.43
C GLN A 153 25.37 18.78 25.24
N ARG A 154 26.67 19.10 25.23
CA ARG A 154 27.20 20.31 25.87
C ARG A 154 26.65 21.59 25.28
N GLU A 155 26.47 21.62 23.96
CA GLU A 155 25.89 22.77 23.28
C GLU A 155 24.41 22.95 23.64
N ARG A 156 23.66 21.85 23.79
CA ARG A 156 22.28 21.90 24.29
C ARG A 156 22.23 22.49 25.70
N GLU A 157 23.09 22.06 26.62
CA GLU A 157 23.14 22.60 28.00
C GLU A 157 23.55 24.08 28.04
N ARG A 158 24.39 24.52 27.10
CA ARG A 158 24.75 25.94 26.96
C ARG A 158 23.53 26.76 26.54
N ILE A 159 22.79 26.28 25.55
CA ILE A 159 21.57 26.93 25.04
C ILE A 159 20.48 26.95 26.11
N GLU A 160 20.29 25.85 26.85
CA GLU A 160 19.30 25.79 27.92
C GLU A 160 19.57 26.82 29.01
N ARG A 161 20.84 26.98 29.43
CA ARG A 161 21.22 28.04 30.38
C ARG A 161 21.02 29.45 29.83
N GLN A 162 21.20 29.65 28.52
CA GLN A 162 20.86 30.94 27.90
C GLN A 162 19.35 31.17 27.95
N ILE A 163 18.55 30.15 27.65
CA ILE A 163 17.07 30.21 27.74
C ILE A 163 16.61 30.45 29.18
N GLU A 164 17.29 29.89 30.18
CA GLU A 164 17.01 30.16 31.60
C GLU A 164 17.39 31.59 32.01
N ALA A 165 18.53 32.12 31.55
CA ALA A 165 18.92 33.51 31.79
C ALA A 165 17.95 34.51 31.15
N VAL A 166 17.52 34.18 29.92
CA VAL A 166 16.42 34.81 29.17
C VAL A 166 15.13 34.76 30.02
N HIS A 167 14.76 33.62 30.58
CA HIS A 167 13.58 33.53 31.44
C HIS A 167 13.72 34.28 32.78
N ALA A 168 14.93 34.41 33.31
CA ALA A 168 15.24 35.17 34.53
C ALA A 168 15.28 36.70 34.32
N GLY A 169 15.15 37.16 33.07
CA GLY A 169 15.08 38.59 32.73
C GLY A 169 16.44 39.28 32.58
N GLU A 170 17.55 38.52 32.53
CA GLU A 170 18.86 39.06 32.18
C GLU A 170 19.05 39.02 30.65
N PHE A 171 18.62 40.09 29.98
CA PHE A 171 18.94 40.34 28.58
C PHE A 171 19.60 41.70 28.39
N GLU A 172 20.59 41.73 27.51
CA GLU A 172 21.21 42.98 27.07
C GLU A 172 20.25 43.73 26.12
N VAL A 173 19.73 44.86 26.59
CA VAL A 173 18.88 45.77 25.83
C VAL A 173 19.75 46.64 24.94
N LEU A 174 19.66 46.50 23.62
CA LEU A 174 20.05 47.59 22.71
C LEU A 174 19.05 48.73 22.90
N THR A 175 19.49 49.80 23.57
CA THR A 175 18.68 50.99 23.91
C THR A 175 18.83 52.09 22.85
N THR A 176 17.69 52.74 22.52
CA THR A 176 17.43 54.15 22.04
C THR A 176 18.28 54.70 20.87
N VAL A 177 17.69 55.30 19.82
CA VAL A 177 17.43 56.76 19.63
C VAL A 177 16.36 56.91 18.52
N GLN A 178 15.13 57.33 18.86
CA GLN A 178 14.52 58.68 18.75
C GLN A 178 14.25 59.14 17.30
N ILE A 179 12.99 59.24 16.86
CA ILE A 179 11.95 60.29 17.09
C ILE A 179 12.13 61.52 16.18
N GLY A 180 11.04 61.87 15.47
CA GLY A 180 10.71 63.20 14.93
C GLY A 180 11.43 63.56 13.62
N ASP A 181 10.78 64.05 12.57
CA ASP A 181 9.51 64.79 12.43
C ASP A 181 8.56 64.18 11.38
#